data_AF-A0A6L7XNC5-F1
#
_entry.id   AF-A0A6L7XNC5-F1
#
_cell.length_a   1.000
_cell.length_b   1.000
_cell.length_c   1.000
_cell.angle_alpha   90.00
_cell.angle_beta   90.00
_cell.angle_gamma   90.00
#
_symmetry.space_group_name_H-M   'P 1'
#
loop_
_entity.id
_entity.type
_entity.pdbx_description
1 polymer ?
#
loop_
_entity_poly.entity_id
_entity_poly.type
_entity_poly.pdbx_seq_one_letter_code
_entity_poly.pdbx_strand_id
1 'polypeptide(L)'
;MKRSDLLEHLRVTHFESGDRELALADAGRIARFLQASGAKRVVGIGSAFDPARPFTHRSDIDLVATGIDPGRFFAVSAEAQALTILPLDLTPTESATPALLRVVNDEGVEL
;
A
#
# COMPACT_ATOMS: atom_id res chain seq x y z
N MET A 1 -29.95 18.26 -10.66
CA MET A 1 -29.24 17.49 -9.63
C MET A 1 -29.53 18.15 -8.29
N LYS A 2 -30.18 17.45 -7.34
CA LYS A 2 -30.57 18.06 -6.07
C LYS A 2 -29.35 18.13 -5.15
N ARG A 3 -29.30 19.12 -4.25
CA ARG A 3 -28.23 19.28 -3.25
C ARG A 3 -28.06 18.03 -2.36
N SER A 4 -29.14 17.27 -2.19
CA SER A 4 -29.16 15.96 -1.51
C SER A 4 -28.25 14.94 -2.19
N ASP A 5 -28.25 14.90 -3.52
CA ASP A 5 -27.56 13.87 -4.30
C ASP A 5 -26.04 14.12 -4.32
N LEU A 6 -25.64 15.40 -4.24
CA LEU A 6 -24.24 15.82 -4.10
C LEU A 6 -23.67 15.46 -2.72
N LEU A 7 -24.49 15.59 -1.66
CA LEU A 7 -24.09 15.22 -0.31
C LEU A 7 -24.02 13.70 -0.12
N GLU A 8 -24.79 12.93 -0.89
CA GLU A 8 -24.72 11.47 -0.91
C GLU A 8 -23.46 10.97 -1.66
N HIS A 9 -23.03 11.66 -2.72
CA HIS A 9 -21.71 11.42 -3.33
C HIS A 9 -20.54 11.86 -2.43
N LEU A 10 -20.74 12.90 -1.62
CA LEU A 10 -19.79 13.33 -0.58
C LEU A 10 -19.88 12.50 0.71
N ARG A 11 -20.83 11.56 0.82
CA ARG A 11 -20.86 10.58 1.93
C ARG A 11 -19.95 9.38 1.69
N VAL A 12 -19.37 9.25 0.50
CA VAL A 12 -18.29 8.28 0.21
C VAL A 12 -16.98 8.69 0.91
N THR A 13 -16.91 9.89 1.50
CA THR A 13 -15.75 10.42 2.25
C THR A 13 -15.88 10.32 3.77
N HIS A 14 -16.26 9.15 4.28
CA HIS A 14 -16.00 8.80 5.69
C HIS A 14 -15.07 7.59 5.70
N PHE A 15 -13.77 7.86 5.61
CA PHE A 15 -12.79 6.89 6.02
C PHE A 15 -12.75 6.91 7.55
N GLU A 16 -13.28 5.86 8.17
CA GLU A 16 -13.29 5.67 9.62
C GLU A 16 -12.02 4.93 10.05
N SER A 17 -11.77 4.81 11.35
CA SER A 17 -10.62 4.10 11.93
C SER A 17 -10.37 2.70 11.34
N GLY A 18 -11.39 2.06 10.77
CA GLY A 18 -11.33 0.73 10.14
C GLY A 18 -10.57 0.66 8.81
N ASP A 19 -10.35 1.77 8.11
CA ASP A 19 -9.69 1.70 6.79
C ASP A 19 -8.17 1.50 6.90
N ARG A 20 -7.55 2.01 7.96
CA ARG A 20 -6.15 1.68 8.26
C ARG A 20 -6.02 0.21 8.63
N GLU A 21 -6.95 -0.33 9.41
CA GLU A 21 -6.95 -1.75 9.78
C GLU A 21 -7.11 -2.64 8.54
N LEU A 22 -8.00 -2.25 7.61
CA LEU A 22 -8.14 -2.90 6.30
C LEU A 22 -6.85 -2.80 5.49
N ALA A 23 -6.23 -1.61 5.42
CA ALA A 23 -4.97 -1.39 4.70
C ALA A 23 -3.85 -2.30 5.23
N LEU A 24 -3.72 -2.41 6.55
CA LEU A 24 -2.73 -3.28 7.20
C LEU A 24 -3.02 -4.77 6.96
N ALA A 25 -4.29 -5.18 7.04
CA ALA A 25 -4.70 -6.55 6.74
C ALA A 25 -4.43 -6.92 5.27
N ASP A 26 -4.74 -6.02 4.35
CA ASP A 26 -4.52 -6.18 2.91
C ASP A 26 -3.03 -6.20 2.58
N ALA A 27 -2.25 -5.30 3.18
CA ALA A 27 -0.80 -5.31 3.04
C ALA A 27 -0.18 -6.64 3.46
N GLY A 28 -0.63 -7.24 4.57
CA GLY A 28 -0.18 -8.57 4.98
C GLY A 28 -0.56 -9.68 3.98
N ARG A 29 -1.73 -9.59 3.34
CA ARG A 29 -2.13 -10.53 2.26
C ARG A 29 -1.27 -10.34 1.01
N ILE A 30 -1.03 -9.10 0.62
CA ILE A 30 -0.21 -8.73 -0.53
C ILE A 30 1.25 -9.15 -0.31
N ALA A 31 1.81 -8.91 0.88
CA ALA A 31 3.17 -9.31 1.22
C ALA A 31 3.41 -10.82 1.03
N ARG A 32 2.47 -11.66 1.52
CA ARG A 32 2.52 -13.11 1.30
C ARG A 32 2.47 -13.49 -0.19
N PHE A 33 1.63 -12.81 -0.97
CA PHE A 33 1.57 -13.00 -2.42
C PHE A 33 2.88 -12.61 -3.11
N LEU A 34 3.48 -11.47 -2.73
CA LEU A 34 4.75 -11.00 -3.28
C LEU A 34 5.89 -11.99 -2.95
N GLN A 35 5.92 -12.51 -1.72
CA GLN A 35 6.87 -13.53 -1.29
C GLN A 35 6.72 -14.84 -2.09
N ALA A 36 5.48 -15.31 -2.28
CA ALA A 36 5.19 -16.46 -3.14
C ALA A 36 5.57 -16.21 -4.61
N SER A 37 5.56 -14.95 -5.04
CA SER A 37 5.97 -14.50 -6.38
C SER A 37 7.48 -14.28 -6.52
N GLY A 38 8.26 -14.51 -5.46
CA GLY A 38 9.73 -14.44 -5.48
C GLY A 38 10.35 -13.27 -4.72
N ALA A 39 9.55 -12.37 -4.12
CA ALA A 39 10.08 -11.33 -3.24
C ALA A 39 10.75 -11.97 -2.01
N LYS A 40 11.95 -11.49 -1.68
CA LYS A 40 12.74 -11.96 -0.52
C LYS A 40 12.44 -11.18 0.75
N ARG A 41 11.95 -9.96 0.61
CA ARG A 41 11.64 -9.02 1.68
C ARG A 41 10.51 -8.11 1.21
N VAL A 42 9.59 -7.80 2.10
CA VAL A 42 8.50 -6.84 1.87
C VAL A 42 8.39 -5.96 3.10
N VAL A 43 8.44 -4.64 2.89
CA VAL A 43 8.39 -3.64 3.94
C VAL A 43 7.23 -2.69 3.67
N GLY A 44 6.39 -2.48 4.67
CA GLY A 44 5.39 -1.42 4.68
C GLY A 44 6.00 -0.09 5.16
N ILE A 45 5.64 1.01 4.51
CA ILE A 45 6.04 2.37 4.91
C ILE A 45 4.85 3.32 4.85
N GLY A 46 5.03 4.57 5.25
CA GLY A 46 4.01 5.60 5.03
C GLY A 46 2.81 5.51 5.97
N SER A 47 1.70 6.11 5.55
CA SER A 47 0.60 6.47 6.47
C SER A 47 -0.23 5.29 7.01
N ALA A 48 -0.17 4.14 6.34
CA ALA A 48 -0.79 2.91 6.83
C ALA A 48 -0.01 2.30 8.01
N PHE A 49 1.32 2.47 8.03
CA PHE A 49 2.23 1.83 8.98
C PHE A 49 2.75 2.77 10.08
N ASP A 50 2.59 4.08 9.91
CA ASP A 50 2.90 5.07 10.94
C ASP A 50 1.61 5.57 11.63
N PRO A 51 1.37 5.19 12.89
CA PRO A 51 0.17 5.60 13.61
C PRO A 51 0.10 7.12 13.86
N ALA A 52 1.24 7.81 13.84
CA ALA A 52 1.32 9.26 14.03
C ALA A 52 0.97 10.06 12.77
N ARG A 53 1.00 9.43 11.58
CA ARG A 53 0.56 10.07 10.33
C ARG A 53 -0.96 9.92 10.15
N PRO A 54 -1.67 10.89 9.57
CA PRO A 54 -3.07 10.68 9.21
C PRO A 54 -3.20 9.67 8.06
N PHE A 55 -4.12 8.71 8.19
CA PHE A 55 -4.57 7.87 7.08
C PHE A 55 -5.93 8.40 6.61
N THR A 56 -6.04 8.73 5.32
CA THR A 56 -7.22 9.43 4.77
C THR A 56 -7.71 8.74 3.51
N HIS A 57 -8.84 9.22 2.96
CA HIS A 57 -9.39 8.73 1.68
C HIS A 57 -8.45 8.86 0.46
N ARG A 58 -7.31 9.54 0.60
CA ARG A 58 -6.28 9.67 -0.44
C ARG A 58 -5.05 8.81 -0.16
N SER A 59 -5.01 8.13 0.97
CA SER A 59 -3.91 7.26 1.34
C SER A 59 -3.96 5.96 0.53
N ASP A 60 -2.78 5.48 0.20
CA ASP A 60 -2.46 4.21 -0.41
C ASP A 60 -1.84 3.25 0.61
N ILE A 61 -1.64 2.00 0.16
CA ILE A 61 -0.79 1.03 0.81
C ILE A 61 0.59 1.14 0.15
N ASP A 62 1.58 1.65 0.87
CA ASP A 62 2.96 1.74 0.38
C ASP A 62 3.76 0.48 0.74
N LEU A 63 4.18 -0.29 -0.26
CA LEU A 63 5.03 -1.47 -0.08
C LEU A 63 6.33 -1.33 -0.86
N VAL A 64 7.44 -1.66 -0.20
CA VAL A 64 8.75 -1.81 -0.83
C VAL A 64 9.16 -3.27 -0.80
N ALA A 65 9.39 -3.87 -1.97
CA ALA A 65 9.72 -5.29 -2.11
C ALA A 65 11.12 -5.48 -2.69
N THR A 66 11.87 -6.46 -2.19
CA THR A 66 13.20 -6.82 -2.70
C THR A 66 13.13 -8.15 -3.44
N GLY A 67 13.78 -8.28 -4.59
CA GLY A 67 13.98 -9.55 -5.28
C GLY A 67 12.86 -9.96 -6.26
N ILE A 68 11.90 -9.07 -6.54
CA ILE A 68 10.95 -9.30 -7.63
C ILE A 68 11.72 -9.27 -8.95
N ASP A 69 11.53 -10.28 -9.80
CA ASP A 69 12.08 -10.31 -11.14
C ASP A 69 11.60 -9.06 -11.93
N PRO A 70 12.52 -8.19 -12.40
CA PRO A 70 12.15 -6.99 -13.15
C PRO A 70 11.29 -7.30 -14.39
N GLY A 71 11.48 -8.45 -15.04
CA GLY A 71 10.69 -8.87 -16.19
C GLY A 71 9.23 -9.21 -15.85
N ARG A 72 8.93 -9.46 -14.57
CA ARG A 72 7.60 -9.80 -14.07
C ARG A 72 6.97 -8.71 -13.23
N PHE A 73 7.72 -7.64 -12.90
CA PHE A 73 7.30 -6.63 -11.93
C PHE A 73 5.89 -6.08 -12.19
N PHE A 74 5.61 -5.61 -13.42
CA PHE A 74 4.29 -5.04 -13.72
C PHE A 74 3.14 -6.05 -13.65
N ALA A 75 3.37 -7.30 -14.03
CA ALA A 75 2.37 -8.35 -13.90
C ALA A 75 2.08 -8.66 -12.42
N VAL A 76 3.14 -8.86 -11.63
CA VAL A 76 3.04 -9.08 -10.18
C VAL A 76 2.38 -7.89 -9.48
N SER A 77 2.70 -6.65 -9.87
CA SER A 77 2.09 -5.45 -9.32
C SER A 77 0.60 -5.37 -9.62
N ALA A 78 0.17 -5.72 -10.84
CA ALA A 78 -1.25 -5.73 -11.20
C ALA A 78 -2.03 -6.81 -10.45
N GLU A 79 -1.45 -8.01 -10.31
CA GLU A 79 -2.03 -9.09 -9.50
C GLU A 79 -2.12 -8.72 -8.01
N ALA A 80 -1.08 -8.08 -7.46
CA ALA A 80 -1.07 -7.57 -6.10
C ALA A 80 -2.16 -6.50 -5.87
N GLN A 81 -2.32 -5.55 -6.80
CA GLN A 81 -3.37 -4.53 -6.74
C GLN A 81 -4.77 -5.17 -6.74
N ALA A 82 -4.97 -6.29 -7.43
CA ALA A 82 -6.27 -6.97 -7.47
C ALA A 82 -6.65 -7.65 -6.13
N LEU A 83 -5.75 -7.73 -5.16
CA LEU A 83 -6.01 -8.31 -3.83
C LEU A 83 -6.64 -7.32 -2.84
N THR A 84 -6.69 -6.05 -3.20
CA THR A 84 -7.22 -4.97 -2.37
C THR A 84 -8.09 -4.02 -3.18
N ILE A 85 -9.01 -3.34 -2.51
CA ILE A 85 -9.78 -2.23 -3.09
C ILE A 85 -9.08 -0.88 -2.89
N LEU A 86 -8.06 -0.83 -2.02
CA LEU A 86 -7.29 0.37 -1.74
C LEU A 86 -6.21 0.55 -2.81
N PRO A 87 -5.80 1.79 -3.13
CA PRO A 87 -4.65 2.00 -4.01
C PRO A 87 -3.38 1.37 -3.41
N LEU A 88 -2.61 0.67 -4.24
CA LEU A 88 -1.33 0.08 -3.87
C LEU A 88 -0.19 0.82 -4.58
N ASP A 89 0.74 1.38 -3.82
CA ASP A 89 2.04 1.82 -4.33
C ASP A 89 3.08 0.74 -4.02
N LEU A 90 3.50 0.00 -5.05
CA LEU A 90 4.52 -1.03 -4.94
C LEU A 90 5.80 -0.54 -5.59
N THR A 91 6.88 -0.44 -4.82
CA THR A 91 8.20 -0.06 -5.31
C THR A 91 9.20 -1.22 -5.18
N PRO A 92 9.91 -1.64 -6.25
CA PRO A 92 11.01 -2.58 -6.11
C PRO A 92 12.23 -1.87 -5.52
N THR A 93 12.88 -2.52 -4.56
CA THR A 93 14.05 -1.98 -3.83
C THR A 93 15.19 -1.64 -4.80
N GLU A 94 15.33 -2.44 -5.86
CA GLU A 94 16.35 -2.33 -6.89
C GLU A 94 16.25 -1.04 -7.71
N SER A 95 15.06 -0.41 -7.74
CA SER A 95 14.85 0.89 -8.38
C SER A 95 14.51 2.01 -7.39
N ALA A 96 14.57 1.73 -6.08
CA ALA A 96 14.25 2.72 -5.06
C ALA A 96 15.32 3.82 -5.00
N THR A 97 14.89 5.06 -4.75
CA THR A 97 15.82 6.17 -4.56
C THR A 97 16.56 6.03 -3.22
N PRO A 98 17.76 6.63 -3.06
CA PRO A 98 18.45 6.64 -1.77
C PRO A 98 17.63 7.26 -0.63
N ALA A 99 16.74 8.21 -0.94
CA ALA A 99 15.85 8.81 0.04
C ALA A 99 14.79 7.81 0.52
N LEU A 100 14.17 7.07 -0.41
CA LEU A 100 13.20 6.03 -0.08
C LEU A 100 13.84 4.89 0.72
N LEU A 101 15.06 4.49 0.38
CA LEU A 101 15.80 3.48 1.15
C LEU A 101 16.07 3.91 2.60
N ARG A 102 16.26 5.21 2.86
CA ARG A 102 16.35 5.72 4.24
C ARG A 102 15.03 5.57 4.98
N VAL A 103 13.91 5.95 4.34
CA VAL A 103 12.57 5.76 4.93
C VAL A 103 12.32 4.29 5.27
N VAL A 104 12.65 3.37 4.36
CA VAL A 104 12.55 1.91 4.60
C VAL A 104 13.37 1.46 5.81
N ASN A 105 14.56 2.03 6.01
CA ASN A 105 15.43 1.64 7.12
C ASN A 105 15.02 2.28 8.46
N ASP A 106 14.53 3.51 8.43
CA ASP A 106 14.24 4.31 9.63
C ASP A 106 12.81 4.08 10.15
N GLU A 107 11.85 3.88 9.23
CA GLU A 107 10.41 3.84 9.51
C GLU A 107 9.73 2.52 9.08
N GLY A 108 10.45 1.64 8.39
CA GLY A 108 9.87 0.46 7.76
C GLY A 108 9.35 -0.59 8.73
N VAL A 109 8.21 -1.19 8.39
CA VAL A 109 7.63 -2.35 9.09
C VAL A 109 7.76 -3.59 8.22
N GLU A 110 8.43 -4.63 8.72
CA GLU A 110 8.56 -5.92 8.03
C GLU A 110 7.22 -6.67 8.01
N LEU A 111 6.88 -7.32 6.89
CA LEU A 111 5.61 -8.03 6.65
C LEU A 111 5.76 -9.50 6.27
#